data_AF-A0A3A5QBE3-F1
#
_entry.id   AF-A0A3A5QBE3-F1
#
_cell.length_a   1.000
_cell.length_b   1.000
_cell.length_c   1.000
_cell.angle_alpha   90.00
_cell.angle_beta   90.00
_cell.angle_gamma   90.00
#
_symmetry.space_group_name_H-M   'P 1'
#
loop_
_entity.id
_entity.type
_entity.pdbx_description
1 polymer ?
#
loop_
_entity_poly.entity_id
_entity_poly.type
_entity_poly.pdbx_seq_one_letter_code
_entity_poly.pdbx_strand_id
1 'polypeptide(L)'
;MEMNLFIAYIGIAIMVGLSGIGSAYGVTIAGNAAIGALKKNDSAFGNFLVLTALPGTQGLYGFAGYFMFQTIFGILTPEITAIQASAVLGAGIALGLVALFSAIRQGQVCANGIAAIGQGHNVFSNTLILAVFPELYAIVALAATFLIGSALVA
;
A
#
# COMPACT_ATOMS: atom_id res chain seq x y z
N MET A 1 -17.91 3.89 -25.49
CA MET A 1 -17.71 2.53 -24.95
C MET A 1 -16.23 2.30 -24.66
N GLU A 2 -15.35 2.28 -25.67
CA GLU A 2 -13.90 2.14 -25.44
C GLU A 2 -13.25 3.27 -24.61
N MET A 3 -13.68 4.52 -24.81
CA MET A 3 -13.17 5.66 -24.03
C MET A 3 -13.42 5.53 -22.52
N ASN A 4 -14.57 5.00 -22.11
CA ASN A 4 -14.89 4.85 -20.68
C ASN A 4 -14.00 3.78 -20.05
N LEU A 5 -13.82 2.65 -20.75
CA LEU A 5 -12.95 1.57 -20.28
C LEU A 5 -11.49 2.04 -20.19
N PHE A 6 -11.03 2.82 -21.17
CA PHE A 6 -9.70 3.46 -21.12
C PHE A 6 -9.53 4.36 -19.89
N ILE A 7 -10.52 5.21 -19.58
CA ILE A 7 -10.50 6.07 -18.39
C ILE A 7 -10.43 5.24 -17.11
N ALA A 8 -11.22 4.17 -17.00
CA ALA A 8 -11.19 3.29 -15.84
C ALA A 8 -9.81 2.65 -15.66
N TYR A 9 -9.17 2.19 -16.75
CA TYR A 9 -7.83 1.62 -16.68
C TYR A 9 -6.73 2.63 -16.38
N ILE A 10 -6.88 3.92 -16.70
CA ILE A 10 -6.00 4.96 -16.16
C ILE A 10 -6.10 4.98 -14.64
N GLY A 11 -7.31 4.89 -14.08
CA GLY A 11 -7.53 4.75 -12.65
C GLY A 11 -6.79 3.57 -12.04
N ILE A 12 -6.96 2.39 -12.65
CA ILE A 12 -6.26 1.16 -12.22
C ILE A 12 -4.74 1.31 -12.31
N ALA A 13 -4.23 1.90 -13.39
CA ALA A 13 -2.79 2.11 -13.57
C ALA A 13 -2.22 3.04 -12.48
N ILE A 14 -2.94 4.11 -12.12
CA ILE A 14 -2.55 5.01 -11.02
C ILE A 14 -2.61 4.26 -9.68
N MET A 15 -3.68 3.50 -9.44
CA MET A 15 -3.88 2.74 -8.21
C MET A 15 -2.72 1.79 -7.93
N VAL A 16 -2.45 0.89 -8.89
CA VAL A 16 -1.44 -0.18 -8.76
C VAL A 16 -0.04 0.41 -8.88
N GLY A 17 0.16 1.37 -9.78
CA GLY A 17 1.45 2.01 -10.00
C GLY A 17 1.93 2.76 -8.77
N LEU A 18 1.12 3.66 -8.23
CA LEU A 18 1.52 4.48 -7.08
C LEU A 18 1.64 3.66 -5.79
N SER A 19 0.72 2.70 -5.56
CA SER A 19 0.82 1.85 -4.38
C SER A 19 2.06 0.95 -4.40
N GLY A 20 2.39 0.38 -5.58
CA GLY A 20 3.59 -0.43 -5.78
C GLY A 20 4.87 0.39 -5.62
N ILE A 21 4.90 1.62 -6.14
CA ILE A 21 6.01 2.55 -5.93
C ILE A 21 6.18 2.85 -4.43
N GLY A 22 5.09 3.16 -3.72
CA GLY A 22 5.11 3.37 -2.27
C GLY A 22 5.76 2.22 -1.53
N SER A 23 5.31 1.00 -1.80
CA SER A 23 5.86 -0.20 -1.18
C SER A 23 7.33 -0.42 -1.52
N ALA A 24 7.74 -0.23 -2.77
CA ALA A 24 9.14 -0.36 -3.16
C ALA A 24 10.03 0.61 -2.39
N TYR A 25 9.61 1.86 -2.22
CA TYR A 25 10.34 2.84 -1.42
C TYR A 25 10.35 2.49 0.06
N GLY A 26 9.17 2.18 0.63
CA GLY A 26 9.03 1.86 2.07
C GLY A 26 9.87 0.65 2.48
N VAL A 27 9.78 -0.44 1.72
CA VAL A 27 10.56 -1.66 1.93
C VAL A 27 12.06 -1.39 1.77
N THR A 28 12.45 -0.57 0.78
CA THR A 28 13.86 -0.20 0.58
C THR A 28 14.42 0.62 1.74
N ILE A 29 13.65 1.56 2.28
CA ILE A 29 14.05 2.37 3.44
C ILE A 29 14.33 1.48 4.65
N ALA A 30 13.41 0.56 4.97
CA ALA A 30 13.57 -0.37 6.07
C ALA A 30 14.67 -1.41 5.80
N GLY A 31 14.77 -1.95 4.58
CA GLY A 31 15.76 -2.93 4.18
C GLY A 31 17.19 -2.39 4.25
N ASN A 32 17.42 -1.15 3.83
CA ASN A 32 18.73 -0.50 3.98
C ASN A 32 19.12 -0.36 5.45
N ALA A 33 18.18 -0.03 6.33
CA ALA A 33 18.42 -0.02 7.77
C ALA A 33 18.73 -1.42 8.31
N ALA A 34 18.04 -2.46 7.81
CA ALA A 34 18.28 -3.86 8.20
C ALA A 34 19.70 -4.30 7.88
N ILE A 35 20.18 -4.05 6.66
CA ILE A 35 21.55 -4.35 6.25
C ILE A 35 22.57 -3.60 7.14
N GLY A 36 22.28 -2.35 7.51
CA GLY A 36 23.11 -1.58 8.44
C GLY A 36 23.14 -2.17 9.85
N ALA A 37 21.98 -2.60 10.37
CA ALA A 37 21.81 -3.15 11.71
C ALA A 37 22.40 -4.55 11.86
N LEU A 38 22.37 -5.38 10.82
CA LEU A 38 22.94 -6.73 10.80
C LEU A 38 24.43 -6.76 11.14
N LYS A 39 25.18 -5.70 10.79
CA LYS A 39 26.60 -5.58 11.14
C LYS A 39 26.85 -5.48 12.65
N LYS A 40 25.84 -5.08 13.42
CA LYS A 40 25.90 -4.87 14.87
C LYS A 40 25.20 -5.98 15.65
N ASN A 41 24.11 -6.51 15.12
CA ASN A 41 23.31 -7.56 15.74
C ASN A 41 22.67 -8.45 14.67
N ASP A 42 23.36 -9.51 14.30
CA ASP A 42 22.91 -10.50 13.30
C ASP A 42 21.79 -11.40 13.84
N SER A 43 21.81 -11.70 15.14
CA SER A 43 20.81 -12.54 15.82
C SER A 43 19.37 -12.00 15.73
N ALA A 44 19.21 -10.69 15.50
CA ALA A 44 17.92 -10.01 15.40
C ALA A 44 17.35 -9.95 13.97
N PHE A 45 17.92 -10.68 13.00
CA PHE A 45 17.48 -10.64 11.60
C PHE A 45 15.97 -10.90 11.41
N GLY A 46 15.39 -11.83 12.15
CA GLY A 46 13.96 -12.12 12.08
C GLY A 46 13.09 -10.90 12.37
N ASN A 47 13.48 -10.07 13.35
CA ASN A 47 12.78 -8.82 13.66
C ASN A 47 12.94 -7.80 12.52
N PHE A 48 14.14 -7.69 11.94
CA PHE A 48 14.40 -6.78 10.83
C PHE A 48 13.60 -7.15 9.59
N LEU A 49 13.48 -8.44 9.31
CA LEU A 49 12.70 -8.96 8.19
C LEU A 49 11.22 -8.57 8.32
N VAL A 50 10.62 -8.75 9.49
CA VAL A 50 9.22 -8.38 9.74
C VAL A 50 9.03 -6.88 9.55
N LEU A 51 9.85 -6.04 10.19
CA LEU A 51 9.75 -4.58 10.05
C LEU A 51 9.98 -4.10 8.61
N THR A 52 10.82 -4.81 7.84
CA THR A 52 11.06 -4.50 6.43
C THR A 52 9.88 -4.87 5.54
N ALA A 53 9.13 -5.91 5.89
CA ALA A 53 8.00 -6.39 5.09
C ALA A 53 6.74 -5.51 5.24
N LEU A 54 6.58 -4.80 6.35
CA LEU A 54 5.35 -4.03 6.64
C LEU A 54 4.97 -3.04 5.52
N PRO A 55 5.89 -2.20 5.00
CA PRO A 55 5.54 -1.26 3.93
C PRO A 55 5.18 -1.93 2.60
N GLY A 56 5.32 -3.26 2.49
CA GLY A 56 4.92 -4.03 1.32
C GLY A 56 3.40 -4.17 1.17
N THR A 57 2.62 -3.95 2.23
CA THR A 57 1.16 -4.18 2.22
C THR A 57 0.43 -3.17 1.33
N GLN A 58 0.92 -1.94 1.20
CA GLN A 58 0.29 -0.91 0.37
C GLN A 58 0.18 -1.32 -1.10
N GLY A 59 1.21 -1.95 -1.65
CA GLY A 59 1.20 -2.54 -2.99
C GLY A 59 0.10 -3.59 -3.13
N LEU A 60 -0.05 -4.46 -2.13
CA LEU A 60 -1.12 -5.46 -2.09
C LEU A 60 -2.50 -4.82 -2.02
N TYR A 61 -2.65 -3.68 -1.34
CA TYR A 61 -3.92 -2.94 -1.29
C TYR A 61 -4.30 -2.35 -2.64
N GLY A 62 -3.36 -1.74 -3.36
CA GLY A 62 -3.64 -1.28 -4.73
C GLY A 62 -4.00 -2.44 -5.67
N PHE A 63 -3.33 -3.59 -5.54
CA PHE A 63 -3.70 -4.80 -6.29
C PHE A 63 -5.09 -5.33 -5.91
N ALA A 64 -5.42 -5.33 -4.61
CA ALA A 64 -6.75 -5.71 -4.13
C ALA A 64 -7.84 -4.79 -4.69
N GLY A 65 -7.61 -3.47 -4.71
CA GLY A 65 -8.53 -2.50 -5.31
C GLY A 65 -8.80 -2.78 -6.79
N TYR A 66 -7.77 -3.15 -7.56
CA TYR A 66 -7.96 -3.60 -8.95
C TYR A 66 -8.80 -4.89 -9.02
N PHE A 67 -8.44 -5.90 -8.23
CA PHE A 67 -9.17 -7.16 -8.18
C PHE A 67 -10.66 -6.96 -7.80
N MET A 68 -10.96 -6.02 -6.91
CA MET A 68 -12.32 -5.67 -6.53
C MET A 68 -13.12 -5.15 -7.74
N PHE A 69 -12.60 -4.18 -8.49
CA PHE A 69 -13.29 -3.66 -9.68
C PHE A 69 -13.41 -4.67 -10.82
N GLN A 70 -12.38 -5.51 -11.03
CA GLN A 70 -12.37 -6.52 -12.08
C GLN A 70 -13.28 -7.71 -11.78
N THR A 71 -13.19 -8.27 -10.57
CA THR A 71 -13.73 -9.61 -10.27
C THR A 71 -14.89 -9.57 -9.29
N ILE A 72 -14.86 -8.69 -8.29
CA ILE A 72 -15.94 -8.62 -7.29
C ILE A 72 -17.13 -7.82 -7.82
N PHE A 73 -16.87 -6.65 -8.42
CA PHE A 73 -17.90 -5.78 -8.97
C PHE A 73 -18.16 -6.05 -10.46
N GLY A 74 -17.19 -6.61 -11.18
CA GLY A 74 -17.37 -7.00 -12.59
C GLY A 74 -17.64 -5.83 -13.54
N ILE A 75 -17.22 -4.61 -13.19
CA ILE A 75 -17.55 -3.39 -13.95
C ILE A 75 -16.50 -3.01 -14.99
N LEU A 76 -15.33 -3.65 -14.99
CA LEU A 76 -14.27 -3.41 -15.98
C LEU A 76 -14.53 -4.19 -17.27
N THR A 77 -15.63 -3.87 -17.94
CA THR A 77 -16.04 -4.47 -19.22
C THR A 77 -16.26 -3.38 -20.27
N PRO A 78 -16.38 -3.72 -21.57
CA PRO A 78 -16.70 -2.72 -22.60
C PRO A 78 -17.97 -1.91 -22.26
N GLU A 79 -18.96 -2.51 -21.63
CA GLU A 79 -20.27 -1.91 -21.29
C GLU A 79 -20.21 -0.89 -20.14
N ILE A 80 -19.03 -0.62 -19.58
CA ILE A 80 -18.84 0.30 -18.46
C ILE A 80 -19.42 1.70 -18.76
N THR A 81 -20.23 2.20 -17.84
CA THR A 81 -20.83 3.53 -17.93
C THR A 81 -19.81 4.64 -17.65
N ALA A 82 -20.11 5.86 -18.09
CA ALA A 82 -19.22 7.01 -17.84
C ALA A 82 -19.05 7.30 -16.33
N ILE A 83 -20.10 7.08 -15.53
CA ILE A 83 -20.06 7.26 -14.07
C ILE A 83 -19.19 6.20 -13.42
N GLN A 84 -19.35 4.92 -13.80
CA GLN A 84 -18.51 3.83 -13.30
C GLN A 84 -17.03 4.07 -13.62
N ALA A 85 -16.71 4.42 -14.87
CA ALA A 85 -15.35 4.71 -15.28
C ALA A 85 -14.72 5.88 -14.48
N SER A 86 -15.47 6.96 -14.30
CA SER A 86 -15.02 8.12 -13.53
C SER A 86 -14.81 7.79 -12.05
N ALA A 87 -15.66 6.95 -11.48
CA ALA A 87 -15.54 6.49 -10.11
C ALA A 87 -14.32 5.56 -9.91
N VAL A 88 -14.04 4.66 -10.85
CA VAL A 88 -12.80 3.84 -10.85
C VAL A 88 -11.57 4.74 -10.93
N LEU A 89 -11.57 5.76 -11.80
CA LEU A 89 -10.50 6.75 -11.87
C LEU A 89 -10.27 7.45 -10.52
N GLY A 90 -11.35 7.96 -9.92
CA GLY A 90 -11.29 8.64 -8.62
C GLY A 90 -10.79 7.74 -7.50
N ALA A 91 -11.29 6.49 -7.43
CA ALA A 91 -10.85 5.50 -6.47
C ALA A 91 -9.36 5.15 -6.67
N GLY A 92 -8.92 5.04 -7.92
CA GLY A 92 -7.52 4.74 -8.24
C GLY A 92 -6.55 5.84 -7.84
N ILE A 93 -6.92 7.10 -8.06
CA ILE A 93 -6.14 8.26 -7.60
C ILE A 93 -6.08 8.28 -6.08
N ALA A 94 -7.22 8.12 -5.40
CA ALA A 94 -7.29 8.19 -3.95
C ALA A 94 -6.47 7.08 -3.27
N LEU A 95 -6.70 5.82 -3.64
CA LEU A 95 -5.95 4.69 -3.07
C LEU A 95 -4.47 4.74 -3.44
N GLY A 96 -4.15 5.00 -4.71
CA GLY A 96 -2.77 5.06 -5.18
C GLY A 96 -1.93 6.10 -4.43
N LEU A 97 -2.45 7.33 -4.28
CA LEU A 97 -1.73 8.40 -3.57
C LEU A 97 -1.59 8.12 -2.07
N VAL A 98 -2.66 7.68 -1.41
CA VAL A 98 -2.59 7.38 0.03
C VAL A 98 -1.60 6.26 0.28
N ALA A 99 -1.66 5.19 -0.50
CA ALA A 99 -0.75 4.04 -0.43
C ALA A 99 0.72 4.44 -0.69
N LEU A 100 0.97 5.33 -1.67
CA LEU A 100 2.31 5.85 -1.95
C LEU A 100 2.93 6.51 -0.72
N PHE A 101 2.22 7.47 -0.13
CA PHE A 101 2.76 8.24 0.99
C PHE A 101 2.79 7.43 2.29
N SER A 102 1.77 6.62 2.56
CA SER A 102 1.69 5.84 3.79
C SER A 102 2.82 4.80 3.88
N ALA A 103 3.11 4.09 2.77
CA ALA A 103 4.20 3.11 2.73
C ALA A 103 5.56 3.74 3.02
N ILE A 104 5.84 4.92 2.44
CA ILE A 104 7.09 5.66 2.68
C ILE A 104 7.22 6.03 4.16
N ARG A 105 6.15 6.54 4.77
CA ARG A 105 6.15 6.90 6.20
C ARG A 105 6.28 5.68 7.11
N GLN A 106 5.63 4.57 6.76
CA GLN A 106 5.76 3.32 7.48
C GLN A 106 7.20 2.78 7.41
N GLY A 107 7.82 2.82 6.24
CA GLY A 107 9.22 2.44 6.04
C GLY A 107 10.17 3.24 6.93
N GLN A 108 9.93 4.55 7.09
CA GLN A 108 10.70 5.42 7.98
C GLN A 108 10.58 5.02 9.46
N VAL A 109 9.37 4.71 9.93
CA VAL A 109 9.14 4.22 11.30
C VAL A 109 9.86 2.89 11.52
N CYS A 110 9.73 1.96 10.56
CA CYS A 110 10.36 0.65 10.62
C CYS A 110 11.89 0.75 10.61
N ALA A 111 12.46 1.60 9.75
CA ALA A 111 13.91 1.83 9.68
C ALA A 111 14.48 2.35 11.01
N ASN A 112 13.78 3.26 11.68
CA ASN A 112 14.19 3.77 12.99
C ASN A 112 14.17 2.65 14.05
N GLY A 113 13.13 1.82 14.08
CA GLY A 113 13.06 0.68 14.99
C GLY A 113 14.16 -0.35 14.74
N ILE A 114 14.43 -0.66 13.47
CA ILE A 114 15.53 -1.55 13.06
C ILE A 114 16.89 -1.00 13.54
N ALA A 115 17.14 0.29 13.33
CA ALA A 115 18.38 0.94 13.77
C ALA A 115 18.55 0.87 15.30
N ALA A 116 17.48 1.05 16.06
CA ALA A 116 17.48 0.96 17.52
C ALA A 116 17.70 -0.49 18.02
N ILE A 117 17.03 -1.47 17.41
CA ILE A 117 17.23 -2.89 17.74
C ILE A 117 18.67 -3.33 17.42
N GLY A 118 19.23 -2.86 16.30
CA GLY A 118 20.64 -3.06 15.96
C GLY A 118 21.63 -2.46 16.95
N GLN A 119 21.19 -1.52 17.80
CA GLN A 119 21.99 -0.92 18.88
C GLN A 119 21.75 -1.60 20.24
N GLY A 120 20.96 -2.68 20.29
CA GLY A 120 20.67 -3.43 21.51
C GLY A 120 19.42 -2.96 22.27
N HIS A 121 18.62 -2.05 21.70
CA HIS A 121 17.36 -1.63 22.33
C HIS A 121 16.21 -2.59 22.03
N ASN A 122 15.41 -2.92 23.05
CA ASN A 122 14.23 -3.77 22.89
C ASN A 122 12.98 -2.96 22.51
N VAL A 123 12.93 -2.47 21.27
CA VAL A 123 11.84 -1.59 20.78
C VAL A 123 11.04 -2.21 19.62
N PHE A 124 11.15 -3.52 19.39
CA PHE A 124 10.45 -4.20 18.30
C PHE A 124 8.92 -4.02 18.39
N SER A 125 8.32 -4.40 19.52
CA SER A 125 6.86 -4.28 19.73
C SER A 125 6.38 -2.83 19.65
N ASN A 126 7.15 -1.89 20.22
CA ASN A 126 6.83 -0.46 20.15
C ASN A 126 6.86 0.05 18.70
N THR A 127 7.84 -0.42 17.91
CA THR A 127 7.94 -0.08 16.49
C THR A 127 6.74 -0.63 15.72
N LEU A 128 6.34 -1.87 15.97
CA LEU A 128 5.16 -2.47 15.34
C LEU A 128 3.90 -1.64 15.60
N ILE A 129 3.64 -1.28 16.86
CA ILE A 129 2.48 -0.47 17.23
C ILE A 129 2.49 0.87 16.50
N LEU A 130 3.64 1.53 16.44
CA LEU A 130 3.76 2.83 15.76
C LEU A 130 3.66 2.72 14.24
N ALA A 131 4.13 1.61 13.64
CA ALA A 131 4.03 1.35 12.22
C ALA A 131 2.59 1.11 11.73
N VAL A 132 1.65 0.82 12.63
CA VAL A 132 0.22 0.69 12.30
C VAL A 132 -0.44 2.04 11.97
N PHE A 133 0.06 3.17 12.50
CA PHE A 133 -0.60 4.46 12.23
C PHE A 133 -0.52 4.88 10.76
N PRO A 134 0.63 4.78 10.06
CA PRO A 134 0.66 4.93 8.60
C PRO A 134 -0.19 3.88 7.88
N GLU A 135 -0.17 2.62 8.33
CA GLU A 135 -0.95 1.51 7.75
C GLU A 135 -2.44 1.82 7.68
N LEU A 136 -2.99 2.35 8.78
CA LEU A 136 -4.41 2.61 8.95
C LEU A 136 -4.97 3.46 7.81
N TYR A 137 -4.23 4.49 7.36
CA TYR A 137 -4.69 5.36 6.28
C TYR A 137 -4.81 4.61 4.94
N ALA A 138 -3.91 3.67 4.65
CA ALA A 138 -4.00 2.83 3.45
C ALA A 138 -5.21 1.90 3.50
N ILE A 139 -5.47 1.29 4.67
CA ILE A 139 -6.65 0.43 4.88
C ILE A 139 -7.94 1.24 4.73
N VAL A 140 -8.00 2.46 5.26
CA VAL A 140 -9.15 3.35 5.10
C VAL A 140 -9.38 3.71 3.63
N ALA A 141 -8.31 3.98 2.86
CA ALA A 141 -8.42 4.24 1.43
C ALA A 141 -8.89 3.01 0.63
N LEU A 142 -8.47 1.81 1.03
CA LEU A 142 -8.96 0.55 0.44
C LEU A 142 -10.44 0.33 0.77
N ALA A 143 -10.86 0.57 2.01
CA ALA A 143 -12.25 0.49 2.41
C ALA A 143 -13.13 1.50 1.65
N ALA A 144 -12.66 2.73 1.46
CA ALA A 144 -13.34 3.72 0.62
C ALA A 144 -13.46 3.24 -0.83
N THR A 145 -12.41 2.62 -1.38
CA THR A 145 -12.42 2.01 -2.72
C THR A 145 -13.47 0.91 -2.84
N PHE A 146 -13.61 0.06 -1.81
CA PHE A 146 -14.67 -0.94 -1.75
C PHE A 146 -16.06 -0.30 -1.78
N LEU A 147 -16.31 0.70 -0.93
CA LEU A 147 -17.60 1.38 -0.84
C LEU A 147 -17.98 2.07 -2.15
N ILE A 148 -17.00 2.66 -2.85
CA ILE A 148 -17.20 3.22 -4.20
C ILE A 148 -17.67 2.11 -5.15
N GLY A 149 -16.97 0.99 -5.21
CA GLY A 149 -17.36 -0.11 -6.09
C GLY A 149 -18.72 -0.73 -5.74
N SER A 150 -19.03 -0.90 -4.45
CA SER A 150 -20.34 -1.38 -4.00
C SER A 150 -21.47 -0.45 -4.43
N ALA A 151 -21.28 0.86 -4.36
CA ALA A 151 -22.30 1.84 -4.77
C ALA A 151 -22.55 1.85 -6.29
N LEU A 152 -21.62 1.34 -7.10
CA LEU A 152 -21.74 1.27 -8.56
C LEU A 152 -22.50 0.04 -9.07
N VAL A 153 -22.72 -0.96 -8.20
CA VAL A 153 -23.40 -2.23 -8.53
C VAL A 153 -24.68 -2.46 -7.71
N ALA A 154 -24.99 -1.54 -6.79
CA ALA A 154 -26.23 -1.52 -6.03
C ALA A 154 -27.40 -0.99 -6.89
#